data_AF-A0A1C7NQJ8-F1
#
_entry.id   AF-A0A1C7NQJ8-F1
#
_cell.length_a   1.000
_cell.length_b   1.000
_cell.length_c   1.000
_cell.angle_alpha   90.00
_cell.angle_beta   90.00
_cell.angle_gamma   90.00
#
_symmetry.space_group_name_H-M   'P 1'
#
loop_
_entity.id
_entity.type
_entity.pdbx_description
1 polymer ?
#
loop_
_entity_poly.entity_id
_entity_poly.type
_entity_poly.pdbx_seq_one_letter_code
_entity_poly.pdbx_strand_id
1 'polypeptide(L)' 'MVGFGEQLPYSNEEAAFYSEESVSSYHNKCPVEWAALHKEVLKENNKDREALCFFQSAYTKSPINMNLLWT' A
#
# COMPACT_ATOMS: atom_id res chain seq x y z
N MET A 1 12.30 4.94 -0.18
CA MET A 1 11.63 4.31 0.98
C MET A 1 10.15 4.61 0.86
N VAL A 2 9.32 3.58 0.76
CA VAL A 2 7.87 3.70 0.80
C VAL A 2 7.44 3.35 2.22
N GLY A 3 7.30 4.39 3.05
CA GLY A 3 6.90 4.26 4.46
C GLY A 3 5.38 4.10 4.61
N PHE A 4 4.96 3.84 5.85
CA PHE A 4 3.56 3.69 6.28
C PHE A 4 2.83 2.52 5.59
N GLY A 5 1.50 2.54 5.65
CA GLY A 5 0.59 1.50 5.17
C GLY A 5 -0.06 0.66 6.27
N GLU A 6 0.47 0.73 7.50
CA GLU A 6 -0.04 0.00 8.68
C GLU A 6 -0.90 0.84 9.64
N GLN A 7 -0.90 2.17 9.48
CA GLN A 7 -1.48 3.10 10.45
C GLN A 7 -2.94 3.49 10.18
N LEU A 8 -3.62 2.80 9.28
CA LEU A 8 -5.04 3.07 9.07
C LEU A 8 -5.81 2.80 10.38
N PRO A 9 -6.66 3.72 10.86
CA PRO A 9 -7.51 3.45 12.01
C PRO A 9 -8.35 2.19 11.80
N TYR A 10 -8.77 1.53 12.88
CA TYR A 10 -9.66 0.35 12.77
C TYR A 10 -11.14 0.73 12.88
N SER A 11 -11.43 1.90 13.47
CA SER A 11 -12.78 2.40 13.72
C SER A 11 -13.27 3.34 12.64
N ASN A 12 -14.54 3.17 12.26
CA ASN A 12 -15.26 4.10 11.37
C ASN A 12 -15.56 5.47 12.03
N GLU A 13 -15.34 5.60 13.34
CA GLU A 13 -15.46 6.89 14.05
C GLU A 13 -14.26 7.82 13.78
N GLU A 14 -13.10 7.23 13.45
CA GLU A 14 -11.83 7.94 13.25
C GLU A 14 -11.53 8.20 11.77
N ALA A 15 -12.10 7.39 10.87
CA ALA A 15 -11.92 7.50 9.44
C ALA A 15 -13.17 7.05 8.67
N ALA A 16 -13.39 7.62 7.49
CA ALA A 16 -14.42 7.18 6.56
C ALA A 16 -13.84 7.08 5.16
N PHE A 17 -14.17 6.00 4.44
CA PHE A 17 -13.74 5.80 3.06
C PHE A 17 -14.77 6.30 2.07
N TYR A 18 -14.28 6.78 0.92
CA TYR A 18 -15.14 7.12 -0.22
C TYR A 18 -15.92 5.92 -0.75
N SER A 19 -15.34 4.70 -0.68
CA SER A 19 -16.00 3.46 -1.10
C SER A 19 -17.12 2.99 -0.17
N GLU A 20 -17.32 3.66 0.97
CA GLU A 20 -18.25 3.27 2.05
C GLU A 20 -17.96 1.88 2.66
N GLU A 21 -16.85 1.23 2.32
CA GLU A 21 -16.40 0.00 2.98
C GLU A 21 -16.05 0.26 4.46
N SER A 22 -16.22 -0.75 5.32
CA SER A 22 -15.83 -0.61 6.73
C SER A 22 -14.31 -0.49 6.85
N VAL A 23 -13.86 0.42 7.72
CA VAL A 23 -12.43 0.72 7.86
C VAL A 23 -11.66 -0.51 8.36
N SER A 24 -12.27 -1.26 9.27
CA SER A 24 -11.77 -2.56 9.76
C SER A 24 -11.54 -3.60 8.67
N SER A 25 -12.37 -3.63 7.62
CA SER A 25 -12.19 -4.57 6.50
C SER A 25 -11.05 -4.19 5.57
N TYR A 26 -10.60 -2.94 5.63
CA TYR A 26 -9.63 -2.36 4.72
C TYR A 26 -8.26 -2.10 5.38
N HIS A 27 -8.17 -2.08 6.72
CA HIS A 27 -6.91 -1.92 7.47
C HIS A 27 -5.76 -2.77 6.90
N ASN A 28 -6.00 -4.06 6.69
CA ASN A 28 -5.01 -4.96 6.12
C ASN A 28 -4.87 -4.88 4.59
N LYS A 29 -5.83 -4.30 3.87
CA LYS A 29 -5.73 -4.05 2.41
C LYS A 29 -4.88 -2.82 2.10
N CYS A 30 -4.84 -1.84 3.01
CA CYS A 30 -4.09 -0.59 2.86
C CYS A 30 -2.64 -0.78 2.36
N PRO A 31 -1.78 -1.66 2.94
CA PRO A 31 -0.41 -1.83 2.45
C PRO A 31 -0.33 -2.54 1.08
N VAL A 32 -1.38 -3.25 0.66
CA VAL A 32 -1.47 -3.89 -0.67
C VAL A 32 -1.73 -2.84 -1.73
N GLU A 33 -2.72 -1.97 -1.50
CA GLU A 33 -3.07 -0.88 -2.41
C GLU A 33 -2.00 0.21 -2.44
N TRP A 34 -1.34 0.47 -1.31
CA TRP A 34 -0.19 1.37 -1.24
C TRP A 34 0.96 0.90 -2.14
N ALA A 35 1.24 -0.41 -2.16
CA ALA A 35 2.22 -0.98 -3.07
C ALA A 35 1.76 -0.97 -4.54
N ALA A 36 0.47 -1.22 -4.80
CA ALA A 36 -0.09 -1.12 -6.14
C ALA A 36 0.08 0.28 -6.74
N LEU A 37 -0.25 1.31 -5.95
CA LEU A 37 -0.11 2.71 -6.36
C LEU A 37 1.34 3.05 -6.73
N HIS A 38 2.32 2.63 -5.93
CA HIS A 38 3.73 2.93 -6.23
C HIS A 38 4.21 2.22 -7.50
N LYS A 39 3.76 0.98 -7.74
CA LYS A 39 4.04 0.28 -8.99
C LYS A 39 3.44 1.01 -10.19
N GLU A 40 2.22 1.51 -10.07
CA GLU A 40 1.56 2.31 -11.10
C GLU A 40 2.35 3.59 -11.39
N VAL A 41 2.74 4.34 -10.37
CA VAL A 41 3.58 5.54 -10.52
C VAL A 41 4.89 5.23 -11.25
N LEU A 42 5.59 4.16 -10.89
CA LEU A 42 6.83 3.76 -11.59
C LEU A 42 6.57 3.40 -13.04
N LYS A 43 5.49 2.65 -13.31
CA LYS A 43 5.14 2.22 -14.66
C LYS A 43 4.77 3.40 -15.55
N GLU A 44 3.95 4.33 -15.06
CA GLU A 44 3.53 5.52 -15.80
C GLU A 44 4.69 6.47 -16.12
N ASN A 45 5.73 6.47 -15.29
CA ASN A 45 6.94 7.25 -15.50
C ASN A 45 8.04 6.49 -16.25
N ASN A 46 7.80 5.26 -16.71
CA ASN A 46 8.80 4.37 -17.34
C ASN A 46 10.04 4.14 -16.46
N LYS A 47 9.84 4.04 -15.14
CA LYS A 47 10.88 3.82 -14.13
C LYS A 47 10.80 2.45 -13.47
N ASP A 48 9.91 1.57 -13.93
CA ASP A 48 9.68 0.22 -13.40
C ASP A 48 10.93 -0.68 -13.41
N ARG A 49 11.88 -0.40 -14.31
CA ARG A 49 13.16 -1.14 -14.41
C ARG A 49 14.37 -0.42 -13.80
N GLU A 50 14.23 0.86 -13.47
CA GLU A 50 15.34 1.72 -13.05
C GLU A 50 15.25 2.11 -11.57
N ALA A 51 14.04 2.21 -11.05
CA ALA A 51 13.78 2.61 -9.68
C ALA A 51 13.53 1.40 -8.78
N LEU A 52 13.97 1.51 -7.52
CA LEU A 52 13.75 0.51 -6.50
C LEU A 52 12.89 1.11 -5.37
N CYS A 53 11.67 0.59 -5.22
CA CYS A 53 10.82 0.87 -4.08
C CYS A 53 10.98 -0.22 -3.01
N PHE A 54 11.28 0.20 -1.78
CA PHE A 54 11.38 -0.67 -0.62
C PHE A 54 10.34 -0.28 0.43
N PHE A 55 9.60 -1.28 0.92
CA PHE A 55 8.40 -1.14 1.74
C PHE A 55 8.63 -1.67 3.16
N GLN A 56 8.01 -1.03 4.16
CA GLN A 56 8.02 -1.49 5.56
C GLN A 56 6.81 -2.35 5.93
N SER A 57 5.66 -2.07 5.33
CA SER A 57 4.39 -2.73 5.64
C SER A 57 3.94 -3.57 4.46
N ALA A 58 3.34 -4.73 4.74
CA ALA A 58 2.83 -5.64 3.74
C ALA A 58 1.69 -6.49 4.30
N TYR A 59 0.83 -6.99 3.41
CA TYR A 59 -0.18 -7.98 3.74
C TYR A 59 -0.30 -9.01 2.60
N THR A 60 -1.33 -9.85 2.67
CA THR A 60 -1.65 -10.85 1.64
C THR A 60 -1.69 -10.19 0.25
N LYS A 61 -0.97 -10.80 -0.71
CA LYS A 61 -0.78 -10.34 -2.11
C LYS A 61 0.13 -9.12 -2.32
N SER A 62 0.59 -8.40 -1.29
CA SER A 62 1.56 -7.31 -1.47
C SER A 62 2.80 -7.66 -2.32
N PRO A 63 3.39 -8.88 -2.24
CA PRO A 63 4.57 -9.22 -3.04
C PRO A 63 4.40 -9.12 -4.56
N ILE A 64 3.18 -9.13 -5.09
CA ILE A 64 2.95 -8.95 -6.54
C ILE A 64 3.29 -7.52 -7.01
N ASN A 65 3.29 -6.56 -6.09
CA ASN A 65 3.47 -5.14 -6.38
C ASN A 65 4.75 -4.54 -5.79
N MET A 66 5.43 -5.24 -4.90
CA MET A 66 6.63 -4.74 -4.23
C MET A 66 7.90 -5.19 -4.95
N ASN A 67 8.87 -4.28 -5.10
CA ASN A 67 10.20 -4.65 -5.55
C ASN A 67 11.03 -5.26 -4.42
N LEU A 68 10.95 -4.68 -3.22
CA LEU A 68 11.72 -5.10 -2.05
C LEU A 68 10.94 -4.85 -0.76
N LEU A 69 11.02 -5.79 0.18
CA LEU A 69 10.54 -5.61 1.56
C LEU A 69 11.76 -5.37 2.46
N TRP A 70 11.68 -4.38 3.37
CA TRP A 70 12.74 -4.10 4.35
C TRP A 70 12.17 -4.12 5.78
N THR A 71 13.00 -4.58 6.72
CA THR A 71 12.72 -4.69 8.16
C THR A 71 13.66 -3.80 8.96
#